data_AF-A0A246E2W3-F1
#
_entry.id   AF-A0A246E2W3-F1
#
_cell.length_a   1.000
_cell.length_b   1.000
_cell.length_c   1.000
_cell.angle_alpha   90.00
_cell.angle_beta   90.00
_cell.angle_gamma   90.00
#
_symmetry.space_group_name_H-M   'P 1'
#
loop_
_entity.id
_entity.type
_entity.pdbx_description
1 polymer ?
#
loop_
_entity_poly.entity_id
_entity_poly.type
_entity_poly.pdbx_seq_one_letter_code
_entity_poly.pdbx_strand_id
1 'polypeptide(L)'
;MNLDLDLVLRAVSRTMPAASRARHLEQWRADVAGAHEAGVRRGDVVRGAIAVALTADRDAPMLTGEPRGTASRRLSRRGVSLLAAVGATSAALWLTADLGSPAVAIPAVIELALAVGRSVLSVALFGGVLLAIALFIGAAALSRSAVVRVAFAVTAFGILLLALAAAHPLAAEVSAAGVGLTVGGAAVGLAAAWRSTPLVLEDRSSPLARRRPVAIAGLVFITVLLVLGALDLLVWNPLAKVPGYELSAIYAEMIAADGFDPALAAQSVAVWGGVWLVAAAAVTVAALTRGGAWLTPRRLGILYLSIIGAALFLRLFAGFSIGMSIADTFGTSGGDVSALSQVFHLVGPISFAAALLLFGWAPGRRMTGVPLTS
;
A
#
# COMPACT_ATOMS: atom_id res chain seq x y z
N MET A 1 35.36 5.41 33.64
CA MET A 1 35.24 4.21 32.79
C MET A 1 33.83 3.56 32.80
N ASN A 2 32.75 4.30 33.13
CA ASN A 2 31.37 3.76 33.21
C ASN A 2 30.47 4.11 32.00
N LEU A 3 30.87 5.08 31.17
CA LEU A 3 30.06 5.60 30.06
C LEU A 3 29.94 4.60 28.90
N ASP A 4 31.01 3.86 28.58
CA ASP A 4 31.00 2.88 27.48
C ASP A 4 30.07 1.69 27.75
N LEU A 5 30.07 1.17 28.98
CA LEU A 5 29.21 0.04 29.35
C LEU A 5 27.72 0.44 29.34
N ASP A 6 27.39 1.64 29.82
CA ASP A 6 26.00 2.13 29.78
C ASP A 6 25.52 2.38 28.33
N LEU A 7 26.40 2.88 27.46
CA LEU A 7 26.09 3.01 26.03
C LEU A 7 25.80 1.66 25.38
N VAL A 8 26.60 0.64 25.68
CA VAL A 8 26.38 -0.73 25.18
C VAL A 8 25.05 -1.28 25.71
N LEU A 9 24.76 -1.16 27.01
CA LEU A 9 23.49 -1.62 27.58
C LEU A 9 22.28 -0.90 26.97
N ARG A 10 22.38 0.42 26.73
CA ARG A 10 21.34 1.17 25.99
C ARG A 10 21.16 0.62 24.58
N ALA A 11 22.23 0.35 23.84
CA ALA A 11 22.17 -0.23 22.50
C ALA A 11 21.54 -1.63 22.50
N VAL A 12 21.96 -2.50 23.41
CA VAL A 12 21.41 -3.86 23.57
C VAL A 12 19.93 -3.79 23.95
N SER A 13 19.54 -2.92 24.88
CA SER A 13 18.14 -2.78 25.29
C SER A 13 17.24 -2.30 24.15
N ARG A 14 17.76 -1.49 23.20
CA ARG A 14 16.98 -1.07 22.02
C ARG A 14 16.62 -2.25 21.12
N THR A 15 17.41 -3.31 21.14
CA THR A 15 17.07 -4.55 20.44
C THR A 15 15.91 -5.28 21.10
N MET A 16 15.66 -5.11 22.40
CA MET A 16 14.58 -5.78 23.14
C MET A 16 13.19 -5.21 22.78
N PRO A 17 12.11 -6.00 22.95
CA PRO A 17 10.74 -5.54 22.76
C PRO A 17 10.42 -4.28 23.57
N ALA A 18 9.67 -3.36 22.97
CA ALA A 18 9.43 -2.03 23.57
C ALA A 18 8.78 -2.10 24.97
N ALA A 19 7.90 -3.08 25.19
CA ALA A 19 7.20 -3.27 26.47
C ALA A 19 8.12 -3.72 27.62
N SER A 20 9.24 -4.39 27.33
CA SER A 20 10.17 -4.91 28.34
C SER A 20 11.51 -4.18 28.36
N ARG A 21 11.80 -3.33 27.36
CA ARG A 21 13.06 -2.60 27.18
C ARG A 21 13.51 -1.84 28.42
N ALA A 22 12.62 -1.02 28.99
CA ALA A 22 12.96 -0.18 30.14
C ALA A 22 13.31 -1.04 31.36
N ARG A 23 12.51 -2.09 31.62
CA ARG A 23 12.76 -3.03 32.72
C ARG A 23 14.10 -3.77 32.57
N HIS A 24 14.42 -4.27 31.37
CA HIS A 24 15.71 -4.95 31.15
C HIS A 24 16.89 -3.99 31.28
N LEU A 25 16.78 -2.76 30.77
CA LEU A 25 17.84 -1.76 30.91
C LEU A 25 18.09 -1.41 32.39
N GLU A 26 17.02 -1.29 33.18
CA GLU A 26 17.10 -1.06 34.62
C GLU A 26 17.76 -2.25 35.34
N GLN A 27 17.31 -3.48 35.05
CA GLN A 27 17.89 -4.70 35.61
C GLN A 27 19.38 -4.83 35.30
N TRP A 28 19.78 -4.68 34.04
CA TRP A 28 21.20 -4.80 33.65
C TRP A 28 22.07 -3.69 34.25
N ARG A 29 21.51 -2.50 34.49
CA ARG A 29 22.22 -1.43 35.21
C ARG A 29 22.42 -1.78 36.67
N ALA A 30 21.40 -2.34 37.31
CA ALA A 30 21.50 -2.83 38.69
C ALA A 30 22.53 -3.96 38.79
N ASP A 31 22.53 -4.91 37.85
CA ASP A 31 23.49 -6.02 37.81
C ASP A 31 24.93 -5.52 37.62
N VAL A 32 25.16 -4.51 36.76
CA VAL A 32 26.49 -3.89 36.60
C VAL A 32 26.93 -3.13 37.85
N ALA A 33 26.00 -2.50 38.56
CA ALA A 33 26.29 -1.81 39.82
C ALA A 33 26.69 -2.81 40.93
N GLY A 34 25.95 -3.92 41.06
CA GLY A 34 26.20 -4.98 42.04
C GLY A 34 27.30 -5.99 41.66
N ALA A 35 27.85 -5.92 40.44
CA ALA A 35 28.80 -6.91 39.93
C ALA A 35 30.02 -7.14 40.83
N HIS A 36 30.54 -6.07 41.47
CA HIS A 36 31.72 -6.17 42.33
C HIS A 36 31.45 -6.96 43.61
N GLU A 37 30.28 -6.75 44.22
CA GLU A 37 29.84 -7.45 45.43
C GLU A 37 29.58 -8.94 45.15
N ALA A 38 29.14 -9.26 43.93
CA ALA A 38 28.94 -10.64 43.47
C ALA A 38 30.23 -11.34 43.01
N GLY A 39 31.39 -10.67 43.03
CA GLY A 39 32.66 -11.22 42.54
C GLY A 39 32.73 -11.38 41.00
N VAL A 40 31.84 -10.74 40.25
CA VAL A 40 31.73 -10.84 38.80
C VAL A 40 32.31 -9.61 38.11
N ARG A 41 32.96 -9.77 36.97
CA ARG A 41 33.43 -8.62 36.18
C ARG A 41 32.24 -7.95 35.49
N ARG A 42 32.18 -6.62 35.54
CA ARG A 42 31.14 -5.82 34.86
C ARG A 42 31.01 -6.15 33.36
N GLY A 43 32.11 -6.49 32.70
CA GLY A 43 32.10 -6.90 31.28
C GLY A 43 31.36 -8.21 31.01
N ASP A 44 31.38 -9.15 31.96
CA ASP A 44 30.68 -10.43 31.83
C ASP A 44 29.16 -10.25 31.99
N VAL A 45 28.73 -9.29 32.82
CA VAL A 45 27.32 -8.87 32.91
C VAL A 45 26.83 -8.32 31.57
N VAL A 46 27.63 -7.48 30.89
CA VAL A 46 27.27 -6.95 29.56
C VAL A 46 27.22 -8.06 28.50
N ARG A 47 28.15 -9.02 28.53
CA ARG A 47 28.10 -10.20 27.65
C ARG A 47 26.84 -11.03 27.93
N GLY A 48 26.47 -11.20 29.19
CA GLY A 48 25.21 -11.85 29.60
C GLY A 48 23.99 -11.12 29.04
N ALA A 49 23.95 -9.78 29.13
CA ALA A 49 22.88 -8.97 28.55
C ALA A 49 22.78 -9.14 27.02
N ILE A 50 23.92 -9.18 26.32
CA ILE A 50 23.98 -9.45 24.87
C ILE A 50 23.45 -10.86 24.57
N ALA A 51 23.90 -11.87 25.30
CA ALA A 51 23.47 -13.27 25.12
C ALA A 51 21.96 -13.43 25.34
N VAL A 52 21.41 -12.80 26.39
CA VAL A 52 19.96 -12.76 26.65
C VAL A 52 19.24 -12.05 25.51
N ALA A 53 19.74 -10.90 25.03
CA ALA A 53 19.12 -10.19 23.93
C ALA A 53 19.10 -11.00 22.62
N LEU A 54 20.13 -11.81 22.37
CA LEU A 54 20.23 -12.69 21.19
C LEU A 54 19.37 -13.95 21.30
N THR A 55 19.19 -14.49 22.50
CA THR A 55 18.47 -15.76 22.73
C THR A 55 17.02 -15.57 23.18
N ALA A 56 16.61 -14.36 23.55
CA ALA A 56 15.25 -14.07 24.01
C ALA A 56 14.20 -14.50 22.98
N ASP A 57 13.20 -15.25 23.43
CA ASP A 57 11.99 -15.58 22.66
C ASP A 57 11.23 -14.28 22.34
N ARG A 58 11.49 -13.71 21.17
CA ARG A 58 10.96 -12.39 20.73
C ARG A 58 9.44 -12.36 20.57
N ASP A 59 8.78 -13.50 20.68
CA ASP A 59 7.33 -13.66 20.62
C ASP A 59 6.73 -14.03 22.00
N ALA A 60 7.54 -14.08 23.06
CA ALA A 60 7.09 -14.38 24.41
C ALA A 60 6.15 -13.27 24.95
N PRO A 61 4.94 -13.61 25.43
CA PRO A 61 3.97 -12.62 25.93
C PRO A 61 4.50 -11.78 27.09
N MET A 62 5.37 -12.35 27.93
CA MET A 62 6.02 -11.64 29.03
C MET A 62 6.93 -10.50 28.57
N LEU A 63 7.48 -10.61 27.35
CA LEU A 63 8.35 -9.59 26.76
C LEU A 63 7.57 -8.59 25.90
N THR A 64 6.55 -9.05 25.17
CA THR A 64 5.83 -8.22 24.19
C THR A 64 4.53 -7.60 24.73
N GLY A 65 3.95 -8.19 25.78
CA GLY A 65 2.59 -7.86 26.24
C GLY A 65 1.49 -8.32 25.28
N GLU A 66 1.83 -9.12 24.26
CA GLU A 66 0.92 -9.61 23.22
C GLU A 66 0.91 -11.14 23.19
N PRO A 67 -0.18 -11.79 22.76
CA PRO A 67 -0.20 -13.22 22.52
C PRO A 67 0.84 -13.64 21.49
N ARG A 68 1.35 -14.85 21.66
CA ARG A 68 2.24 -15.50 20.69
C ARG A 68 1.62 -15.48 19.28
N GLY A 69 2.45 -15.22 18.29
CA GLY A 69 2.09 -15.17 16.86
C GLY A 69 1.51 -13.83 16.40
N THR A 70 1.19 -12.91 17.32
CA THR A 70 0.63 -11.59 16.96
C THR A 70 1.64 -10.75 16.18
N ALA A 71 2.92 -10.81 16.57
CA ALA A 71 3.99 -10.07 15.91
C ALA A 71 4.22 -10.54 14.47
N SER A 72 4.35 -11.86 14.26
CA SER A 72 4.49 -12.45 12.92
C SER A 72 3.32 -12.08 12.00
N ARG A 73 2.07 -12.17 12.49
CA ARG A 73 0.87 -11.78 11.73
C ARG A 73 0.83 -10.29 11.38
N ARG A 74 1.23 -9.42 12.30
CA ARG A 74 1.28 -7.98 12.06
C ARG A 74 2.31 -7.66 10.98
N LEU A 75 3.49 -8.28 11.04
CA LEU A 75 4.54 -8.11 10.05
C LEU A 75 4.10 -8.67 8.68
N SER A 76 3.52 -9.87 8.62
CA SER A 76 3.04 -10.44 7.36
C SER A 76 1.91 -9.62 6.74
N ARG A 77 0.96 -9.12 7.53
CA ARG A 77 -0.10 -8.23 7.04
C ARG A 77 0.47 -6.93 6.46
N ARG A 78 1.44 -6.31 7.14
CA ARG A 78 2.14 -5.11 6.64
C ARG A 78 2.93 -5.43 5.37
N GLY A 79 3.66 -6.54 5.36
CA GLY A 79 4.46 -6.99 4.21
C GLY A 79 3.60 -7.21 2.98
N VAL A 80 2.47 -7.91 3.11
CA VAL A 80 1.52 -8.15 2.01
C VAL A 80 0.88 -6.86 1.53
N SER A 81 0.43 -5.98 2.44
CA SER A 81 -0.15 -4.70 2.04
C SER A 81 0.84 -3.79 1.31
N LEU A 82 2.11 -3.81 1.73
CA LEU A 82 3.16 -3.02 1.12
C LEU A 82 3.53 -3.59 -0.25
N LEU A 83 3.68 -4.91 -0.34
CA LEU A 83 3.92 -5.61 -1.60
C LEU A 83 2.80 -5.35 -2.60
N ALA A 84 1.54 -5.42 -2.17
CA ALA A 84 0.39 -5.10 -3.01
C ALA A 84 0.39 -3.63 -3.44
N ALA A 85 0.74 -2.69 -2.55
CA ALA A 85 0.82 -1.27 -2.86
C ALA A 85 1.92 -0.97 -3.89
N VAL A 86 3.11 -1.55 -3.69
CA VAL A 86 4.23 -1.45 -4.63
C VAL A 86 3.85 -2.07 -5.98
N GLY A 87 3.34 -3.30 -5.98
CA GLY A 87 2.95 -4.01 -7.19
C GLY A 87 1.87 -3.29 -8.00
N ALA A 88 0.81 -2.82 -7.34
CA ALA A 88 -0.26 -2.08 -8.01
C ALA A 88 0.22 -0.75 -8.59
N THR A 89 1.09 -0.03 -7.87
CA THR A 89 1.65 1.24 -8.36
C THR A 89 2.59 1.01 -9.52
N SER A 90 3.50 0.03 -9.42
CA SER A 90 4.42 -0.31 -10.51
C SER A 90 3.68 -0.81 -11.76
N ALA A 91 2.65 -1.66 -11.60
CA ALA A 91 1.84 -2.13 -12.71
C ALA A 91 1.08 -0.99 -13.39
N ALA A 92 0.50 -0.08 -12.61
CA ALA A 92 -0.17 1.09 -13.16
C ALA A 92 0.80 2.01 -13.91
N LEU A 93 1.98 2.31 -13.33
CA LEU A 93 3.01 3.10 -14.00
C LEU A 93 3.50 2.43 -15.29
N TRP A 94 3.65 1.12 -15.30
CA TRP A 94 4.07 0.36 -16.49
C TRP A 94 3.02 0.45 -17.61
N LEU A 95 1.74 0.25 -17.28
CA LEU A 95 0.63 0.40 -18.23
C LEU A 95 0.52 1.82 -18.81
N THR A 96 1.10 2.80 -18.14
CA THR A 96 0.98 4.23 -18.48
C THR A 96 2.33 4.88 -18.79
N ALA A 97 3.40 4.08 -18.96
CA ALA A 97 4.78 4.58 -19.06
C ALA A 97 5.04 5.36 -20.36
N ASP A 98 4.28 5.09 -21.42
CA ASP A 98 4.42 5.73 -22.73
C ASP A 98 3.82 7.15 -22.79
N LEU A 99 3.25 7.63 -21.68
CA LEU A 99 2.66 8.98 -21.54
C LEU A 99 3.69 10.06 -21.21
N GLY A 100 4.97 9.80 -21.47
CA GLY A 100 6.10 10.60 -21.02
C GLY A 100 6.38 11.86 -21.84
N SER A 101 5.90 11.92 -23.06
CA SER A 101 6.14 13.03 -24.01
C SER A 101 4.82 13.74 -24.30
N PRO A 102 4.46 14.78 -23.53
CA PRO A 102 3.22 15.51 -23.81
C PRO A 102 3.33 16.21 -25.17
N ALA A 103 2.43 15.90 -26.11
CA ALA A 103 2.33 16.62 -27.38
C ALA A 103 2.00 18.12 -27.21
N VAL A 104 1.41 18.49 -26.06
CA VAL A 104 1.12 19.87 -25.67
C VAL A 104 2.13 20.32 -24.63
N ALA A 105 2.84 21.41 -24.90
CA ALA A 105 3.79 22.01 -23.97
C ALA A 105 3.08 22.33 -22.63
N ILE A 106 3.42 21.59 -21.59
CA ILE A 106 3.01 21.90 -20.21
C ILE A 106 3.93 23.00 -19.66
N PRO A 107 3.42 23.90 -18.79
CA PRO A 107 4.26 24.85 -18.08
C PRO A 107 5.44 24.15 -17.40
N ALA A 108 6.65 24.72 -17.53
CA ALA A 108 7.88 24.12 -16.99
C ALA A 108 7.79 23.78 -15.48
N VAL A 109 7.00 24.54 -14.72
CA VAL A 109 6.72 24.26 -13.30
C VAL A 109 5.99 22.93 -13.09
N ILE A 110 5.02 22.61 -13.96
CA ILE A 110 4.25 21.36 -13.90
C ILE A 110 5.13 20.19 -14.34
N GLU A 111 5.92 20.36 -15.39
CA GLU A 111 6.87 19.34 -15.85
C GLU A 111 7.90 18.99 -14.77
N LEU A 112 8.50 20.01 -14.14
CA LEU A 112 9.42 19.82 -13.01
C LEU A 112 8.73 19.10 -11.85
N ALA A 113 7.50 19.49 -11.50
CA ALA A 113 6.74 18.84 -10.44
C ALA A 113 6.45 17.36 -10.74
N LEU A 114 6.11 17.02 -11.98
CA LEU A 114 5.89 15.64 -12.41
C LEU A 114 7.18 14.83 -12.40
N ALA A 115 8.29 15.40 -12.89
CA ALA A 115 9.61 14.75 -12.86
C ALA A 115 10.06 14.46 -11.43
N VAL A 116 9.99 15.44 -10.53
CA VAL A 116 10.30 15.27 -9.10
C VAL A 116 9.36 14.23 -8.47
N GLY A 117 8.06 14.29 -8.78
CA GLY A 117 7.07 13.32 -8.31
C GLY A 117 7.41 11.89 -8.73
N ARG A 118 7.79 11.67 -9.98
CA ARG A 118 8.23 10.37 -10.50
C ARG A 118 9.50 9.89 -9.80
N SER A 119 10.52 10.74 -9.63
CA SER A 119 11.75 10.37 -8.91
C SER A 119 11.48 9.98 -7.46
N VAL A 120 10.69 10.77 -6.74
CA VAL A 120 10.28 10.45 -5.36
C VAL A 120 9.52 9.13 -5.30
N LEU A 121 8.62 8.89 -6.26
CA LEU A 121 7.85 7.66 -6.34
C LEU A 121 8.76 6.45 -6.61
N SER A 122 9.72 6.54 -7.54
CA SER A 122 10.69 5.48 -7.80
C SER A 122 11.52 5.12 -6.56
N VAL A 123 12.00 6.13 -5.83
CA VAL A 123 12.72 5.93 -4.55
C VAL A 123 11.81 5.27 -3.51
N ALA A 124 10.56 5.70 -3.41
CA ALA A 124 9.59 5.14 -2.48
C ALA A 124 9.24 3.68 -2.83
N LEU A 125 9.12 3.34 -4.11
CA LEU A 125 8.88 1.96 -4.58
C LEU A 125 10.08 1.07 -4.24
N PHE A 126 11.30 1.51 -4.52
CA PHE A 126 12.52 0.78 -4.17
C PHE A 126 12.63 0.55 -2.65
N GLY A 127 12.47 1.61 -1.85
CA GLY A 127 12.42 1.51 -0.40
C GLY A 127 11.30 0.60 0.10
N GLY A 128 10.14 0.63 -0.57
CA GLY A 128 8.99 -0.25 -0.31
C GLY A 128 9.30 -1.72 -0.56
N VAL A 129 10.02 -2.06 -1.64
CA VAL A 129 10.50 -3.42 -1.93
C VAL A 129 11.41 -3.92 -0.81
N LEU A 130 12.43 -3.13 -0.44
CA LEU A 130 13.37 -3.50 0.62
C LEU A 130 12.66 -3.68 1.97
N LEU A 131 11.73 -2.78 2.30
CA LEU A 131 10.94 -2.88 3.52
C LEU A 131 10.00 -4.10 3.49
N ALA A 132 9.41 -4.45 2.35
CA ALA A 132 8.58 -5.64 2.22
C ALA A 132 9.40 -6.92 2.47
N ILE A 133 10.60 -7.02 1.89
CA ILE A 133 11.55 -8.11 2.16
C ILE A 133 11.83 -8.21 3.66
N ALA A 134 12.21 -7.10 4.30
CA ALA A 134 12.49 -7.07 5.74
C ALA A 134 11.28 -7.48 6.60
N LEU A 135 10.07 -7.08 6.20
CA LEU A 135 8.83 -7.47 6.89
C LEU A 135 8.56 -8.97 6.77
N PHE A 136 8.78 -9.58 5.60
CA PHE A 136 8.60 -11.02 5.42
C PHE A 136 9.69 -11.85 6.12
N ILE A 137 10.96 -11.41 6.09
CA ILE A 137 12.04 -12.02 6.86
C ILE A 137 11.73 -11.96 8.36
N GLY A 138 11.28 -10.81 8.86
CA GLY A 138 10.86 -10.66 10.25
C GLY A 138 9.64 -11.52 10.60
N ALA A 139 8.66 -11.62 9.70
CA ALA A 139 7.50 -12.48 9.90
C ALA A 139 7.88 -13.97 9.94
N ALA A 140 8.84 -14.39 9.11
CA ALA A 140 9.42 -15.73 9.13
C ALA A 140 10.17 -15.95 10.46
N ALA A 141 11.13 -15.09 10.81
CA ALA A 141 11.95 -15.24 12.02
C ALA A 141 11.13 -15.35 13.30
N LEU A 142 9.99 -14.65 13.39
CA LEU A 142 9.10 -14.68 14.54
C LEU A 142 8.02 -15.78 14.49
N SER A 143 7.94 -16.54 13.40
CA SER A 143 6.95 -17.62 13.26
C SER A 143 7.43 -18.92 13.87
N ARG A 144 6.56 -19.60 14.63
CA ARG A 144 6.84 -20.95 15.15
C ARG A 144 6.53 -22.06 14.15
N SER A 145 5.58 -21.83 13.23
CA SER A 145 5.25 -22.82 12.20
C SER A 145 6.37 -22.87 11.16
N ALA A 146 6.94 -24.07 10.95
CA ALA A 146 7.93 -24.29 9.90
C ALA A 146 7.36 -23.95 8.52
N VAL A 147 6.08 -24.29 8.28
CA VAL A 147 5.38 -23.96 7.04
C VAL A 147 5.33 -22.44 6.81
N VAL A 148 4.93 -21.67 7.82
CA VAL A 148 4.86 -20.20 7.72
C VAL A 148 6.26 -19.59 7.56
N ARG A 149 7.27 -20.15 8.25
CA ARG A 149 8.68 -19.72 8.12
C ARG A 149 9.18 -19.88 6.69
N VAL A 150 9.05 -21.08 6.15
CA VAL A 150 9.48 -21.39 4.77
C VAL A 150 8.70 -20.55 3.78
N ALA A 151 7.37 -20.46 3.93
CA ALA A 151 6.53 -19.71 3.00
C ALA A 151 6.92 -18.22 2.92
N PHE A 152 7.12 -17.54 4.05
CA PHE A 152 7.54 -16.13 4.04
C PHE A 152 8.99 -15.92 3.63
N ALA A 153 9.89 -16.86 3.91
CA ALA A 153 11.26 -16.82 3.37
C ALA A 153 11.25 -16.95 1.84
N VAL A 154 10.43 -17.86 1.30
CA VAL A 154 10.20 -18.02 -0.14
C VAL A 154 9.61 -16.74 -0.75
N THR A 155 8.66 -16.09 -0.08
CA THR A 155 8.15 -14.78 -0.52
C THR A 155 9.25 -13.74 -0.60
N ALA A 156 10.07 -13.60 0.45
CA ALA A 156 11.17 -12.63 0.48
C ALA A 156 12.18 -12.87 -0.64
N PHE A 157 12.50 -14.15 -0.91
CA PHE A 157 13.38 -14.54 -2.00
C PHE A 157 12.76 -14.28 -3.38
N GLY A 158 11.47 -14.56 -3.56
CA GLY A 158 10.74 -14.22 -4.79
C GLY A 158 10.77 -12.72 -5.10
N ILE A 159 10.57 -11.87 -4.08
CA ILE A 159 10.64 -10.40 -4.24
C ILE A 159 12.05 -9.98 -4.66
N LEU A 160 13.10 -10.58 -4.07
CA LEU A 160 14.48 -10.31 -4.45
C LEU A 160 14.75 -10.68 -5.91
N LEU A 161 14.29 -11.85 -6.35
CA LEU A 161 14.42 -12.28 -7.75
C LEU A 161 13.72 -11.30 -8.70
N LEU A 162 12.53 -10.82 -8.37
CA LEU A 162 11.81 -9.83 -9.16
C LEU A 162 12.54 -8.48 -9.21
N ALA A 163 13.14 -8.05 -8.09
CA ALA A 163 13.94 -6.83 -8.06
C ALA A 163 15.19 -6.95 -8.94
N LEU A 164 15.86 -8.11 -8.93
CA LEU A 164 16.99 -8.38 -9.82
C LEU A 164 16.56 -8.44 -11.30
N ALA A 165 15.43 -9.07 -11.60
CA ALA A 165 14.86 -9.11 -12.95
C ALA A 165 14.46 -7.73 -13.49
N ALA A 166 14.11 -6.79 -12.61
CA ALA A 166 13.84 -5.42 -13.01
C ALA A 166 15.12 -4.61 -13.30
N ALA A 167 16.24 -4.95 -12.64
CA ALA A 167 17.53 -4.28 -12.82
C ALA A 167 18.37 -4.87 -13.95
N HIS A 168 18.13 -6.14 -14.30
CA HIS A 168 18.91 -6.88 -15.29
C HIS A 168 18.00 -7.68 -16.23
N PRO A 169 18.35 -7.80 -17.51
CA PRO A 169 17.62 -8.66 -18.44
C PRO A 169 17.81 -10.12 -18.04
N LEU A 170 16.85 -10.68 -17.31
CA LEU A 170 16.80 -12.10 -16.96
C LEU A 170 15.86 -12.84 -17.92
N ALA A 171 16.06 -14.15 -18.05
CA ALA A 171 15.15 -15.00 -18.81
C ALA A 171 13.72 -14.90 -18.26
N ALA A 172 12.71 -14.89 -19.14
CA ALA A 172 11.30 -14.73 -18.76
C ALA A 172 10.85 -15.78 -17.72
N GLU A 173 11.42 -16.99 -17.79
CA GLU A 173 11.20 -18.06 -16.82
C GLU A 173 11.61 -17.69 -15.40
N VAL A 174 12.71 -16.94 -15.24
CA VAL A 174 13.20 -16.48 -13.92
C VAL A 174 12.26 -15.45 -13.33
N SER A 175 11.74 -14.53 -14.16
CA SER A 175 10.72 -13.56 -13.74
C SER A 175 9.41 -14.26 -13.34
N ALA A 176 8.96 -15.24 -14.14
CA ALA A 176 7.77 -16.03 -13.84
C ALA A 176 7.93 -16.83 -12.54
N ALA A 177 9.09 -17.44 -12.30
CA ALA A 177 9.42 -18.10 -11.05
C ALA A 177 9.41 -17.11 -9.88
N GLY A 178 9.98 -15.91 -10.05
CA GLY A 178 9.95 -14.84 -9.05
C GLY A 178 8.51 -14.45 -8.65
N VAL A 179 7.60 -14.32 -9.63
CA VAL A 179 6.17 -14.08 -9.38
C VAL A 179 5.56 -15.25 -8.62
N GLY A 180 5.77 -16.48 -9.08
CA GLY A 180 5.24 -17.69 -8.45
C GLY A 180 5.67 -17.85 -6.99
N LEU A 181 6.95 -17.66 -6.69
CA LEU A 181 7.49 -17.73 -5.32
C LEU A 181 6.93 -16.61 -4.43
N THR A 182 6.81 -15.40 -4.97
CA THR A 182 6.27 -14.24 -4.24
C THR A 182 4.80 -14.47 -3.87
N VAL A 183 3.95 -14.74 -4.86
CA VAL A 183 2.50 -14.88 -4.68
C VAL A 183 2.17 -16.17 -3.92
N GLY A 184 2.76 -17.30 -4.33
CA GLY A 184 2.53 -18.60 -3.72
C GLY A 184 3.00 -18.63 -2.26
N GLY A 185 4.22 -18.15 -1.98
CA GLY A 185 4.72 -18.03 -0.61
C GLY A 185 3.85 -17.13 0.26
N ALA A 186 3.39 -15.98 -0.28
CA ALA A 186 2.58 -15.05 0.49
C ALA A 186 1.20 -15.66 0.80
N ALA A 187 0.56 -16.30 -0.19
CA ALA A 187 -0.73 -16.95 -0.03
C ALA A 187 -0.67 -18.10 0.99
N VAL A 188 0.30 -19.02 0.86
CA VAL A 188 0.49 -20.14 1.79
C VAL A 188 0.81 -19.61 3.19
N GLY A 189 1.72 -18.65 3.30
CA GLY A 189 2.12 -18.06 4.58
C GLY A 189 0.96 -17.37 5.29
N LEU A 190 0.12 -16.61 4.55
CA LEU A 190 -1.09 -16.00 5.10
C LEU A 190 -2.11 -17.05 5.54
N ALA A 191 -2.42 -18.02 4.69
CA ALA A 191 -3.40 -19.06 5.00
C ALA A 191 -3.02 -19.85 6.26
N ALA A 192 -1.73 -20.22 6.37
CA ALA A 192 -1.21 -20.93 7.53
C ALA A 192 -1.10 -20.03 8.78
N ALA A 193 -0.69 -18.78 8.62
CA ALA A 193 -0.56 -17.85 9.75
C ALA A 193 -1.92 -17.42 10.32
N TRP A 194 -2.96 -17.31 9.49
CA TRP A 194 -4.26 -16.74 9.89
C TRP A 194 -5.29 -17.78 10.36
N ARG A 195 -5.09 -19.07 10.07
CA ARG A 195 -5.96 -20.16 10.57
C ARG A 195 -5.96 -20.35 12.09
N SER A 196 -4.95 -19.84 12.80
CA SER A 196 -4.56 -20.37 14.11
C SER A 196 -5.04 -19.61 15.36
N THR A 197 -6.01 -18.70 15.31
CA THR A 197 -6.61 -18.18 16.57
C THR A 197 -7.94 -17.42 16.37
N PRO A 198 -8.99 -17.72 17.13
CA PRO A 198 -10.16 -16.86 17.23
C PRO A 198 -9.76 -15.59 18.00
N LEU A 199 -9.45 -14.54 17.24
CA LEU A 199 -9.25 -13.22 17.83
C LEU A 199 -10.63 -12.64 18.12
N VAL A 200 -11.00 -12.50 19.40
CA VAL A 200 -12.16 -11.70 19.80
C VAL A 200 -11.96 -10.29 19.23
N LEU A 201 -12.83 -9.91 18.30
CA LEU A 201 -12.77 -8.63 17.64
C LEU A 201 -13.35 -7.60 18.60
N GLU A 202 -12.52 -6.66 19.05
CA GLU A 202 -13.03 -5.46 19.72
C GLU A 202 -13.84 -4.66 18.70
N ASP A 203 -15.15 -4.56 18.93
CA ASP A 203 -16.05 -3.78 18.09
C ASP A 203 -15.74 -2.29 18.26
N ARG A 204 -14.88 -1.78 17.37
CA ARG A 204 -14.61 -0.35 17.28
C ARG A 204 -15.77 0.34 16.58
N SER A 205 -16.62 0.97 17.38
CA SER A 205 -17.66 1.88 16.91
C SER A 205 -17.14 3.33 16.86
N SER A 206 -17.73 4.14 15.99
CA SER A 206 -17.45 5.58 15.90
C SER A 206 -18.74 6.39 15.94
N PRO A 207 -18.80 7.49 16.70
CA PRO A 207 -19.99 8.34 16.72
C PRO A 207 -20.24 8.98 15.35
N LEU A 208 -21.51 9.25 15.04
CA LEU A 208 -21.91 9.84 13.75
C LEU A 208 -21.20 11.17 13.47
N ALA A 209 -21.00 12.00 14.49
CA ALA A 209 -20.31 13.30 14.37
C ALA A 209 -18.89 13.18 13.80
N ARG A 210 -18.17 12.07 14.06
CA ARG A 210 -16.82 11.84 13.52
C ARG A 210 -16.84 11.23 12.12
N ARG A 211 -17.88 10.46 11.78
CA ARG A 211 -18.02 9.78 10.48
C ARG A 211 -18.57 10.71 9.40
N ARG A 212 -19.57 11.52 9.75
CA ARG A 212 -20.32 12.40 8.83
C ARG A 212 -19.43 13.29 7.96
N PRO A 213 -18.47 14.08 8.49
CA PRO A 213 -17.67 14.96 7.65
C PRO A 213 -16.81 14.18 6.65
N VAL A 214 -16.23 13.05 7.07
CA VAL A 214 -15.41 12.19 6.20
C VAL A 214 -16.28 11.53 5.11
N ALA A 215 -17.48 11.08 5.47
CA ALA A 215 -18.42 10.48 4.52
C ALA A 215 -18.87 11.47 3.44
N ILE A 216 -19.26 12.68 3.85
CA ILE A 216 -19.70 13.74 2.93
C ILE A 216 -18.53 14.20 2.06
N ALA A 217 -17.37 14.47 2.66
CA ALA A 217 -16.17 14.88 1.92
C ALA A 217 -15.73 13.81 0.91
N GLY A 218 -15.77 12.53 1.30
CA GLY A 218 -15.45 11.41 0.41
C GLY A 218 -16.39 11.33 -0.79
N LEU A 219 -17.71 11.46 -0.57
CA LEU A 219 -18.69 11.49 -1.65
C LEU A 219 -18.46 12.66 -2.60
N VAL A 220 -18.36 13.88 -2.06
CA VAL A 220 -18.15 15.10 -2.86
C VAL A 220 -16.88 14.98 -3.70
N PHE A 221 -15.78 14.53 -3.09
CA PHE A 221 -14.51 14.40 -3.79
C PHE A 221 -14.57 13.37 -4.93
N ILE A 222 -15.21 12.21 -4.70
CA ILE A 222 -15.40 11.22 -5.76
C ILE A 222 -16.30 11.78 -6.87
N THR A 223 -17.42 12.43 -6.54
CA THR A 223 -18.30 13.03 -7.55
C THR A 223 -17.53 14.02 -8.42
N VAL A 224 -16.73 14.89 -7.82
CA VAL A 224 -15.87 15.85 -8.57
C VAL A 224 -14.90 15.10 -9.48
N LEU A 225 -14.21 14.08 -8.99
CA LEU A 225 -13.27 13.29 -9.81
C LEU A 225 -13.96 12.56 -10.96
N LEU A 226 -15.18 12.04 -10.75
CA LEU A 226 -15.93 11.35 -11.80
C LEU A 226 -16.39 12.33 -12.89
N VAL A 227 -16.87 13.53 -12.51
CA VAL A 227 -17.23 14.59 -13.46
C VAL A 227 -16.01 15.04 -14.25
N LEU A 228 -14.89 15.30 -13.57
CA LEU A 228 -13.63 15.66 -14.22
C LEU A 228 -13.14 14.53 -15.13
N GLY A 229 -13.28 13.27 -14.74
CA GLY A 229 -12.96 12.10 -15.56
C GLY A 229 -13.82 11.97 -16.81
N ALA A 230 -15.12 12.29 -16.72
CA ALA A 230 -16.01 12.29 -17.87
C ALA A 230 -15.67 13.43 -18.85
N LEU A 231 -15.45 14.64 -18.33
CA LEU A 231 -15.00 15.79 -19.14
C LEU A 231 -13.65 15.52 -19.79
N ASP A 232 -12.74 14.87 -19.08
CA ASP A 232 -11.46 14.46 -19.63
C ASP A 232 -11.63 13.51 -20.81
N LEU A 233 -12.40 12.44 -20.65
CA LEU A 233 -12.61 11.44 -21.70
C LEU A 233 -13.33 11.99 -22.94
N LEU A 234 -14.33 12.84 -22.74
CA LEU A 234 -15.23 13.29 -23.81
C LEU A 234 -14.84 14.64 -24.43
N VAL A 235 -13.98 15.42 -23.79
CA VAL A 235 -13.69 16.80 -24.21
C VAL A 235 -12.19 17.07 -24.23
N TRP A 236 -11.54 17.04 -23.07
CA TRP A 236 -10.17 17.53 -22.98
C TRP A 236 -9.15 16.58 -23.58
N ASN A 237 -9.37 15.27 -23.51
CA ASN A 237 -8.46 14.30 -24.09
C ASN A 237 -8.56 14.27 -25.63
N PRO A 238 -9.75 14.27 -26.26
CA PRO A 238 -9.85 14.46 -27.71
C PRO A 238 -9.16 15.73 -28.22
N LEU A 239 -9.40 16.88 -27.57
CA LEU A 239 -8.77 18.15 -27.94
C LEU A 239 -7.25 18.14 -27.76
N ALA A 240 -6.74 17.43 -26.75
CA ALA A 240 -5.31 17.28 -26.53
C ALA A 240 -4.65 16.36 -27.59
N LYS A 241 -5.36 15.32 -28.03
CA LYS A 241 -4.87 14.37 -29.06
C LYS A 241 -4.80 14.99 -30.44
N VAL A 242 -5.73 15.88 -30.78
CA VAL A 242 -5.84 16.47 -32.12
C VAL A 242 -5.80 18.01 -32.00
N PRO A 243 -4.64 18.60 -31.71
CA PRO A 243 -4.53 20.04 -31.51
C PRO A 243 -4.88 20.81 -32.79
N GLY A 244 -5.62 21.90 -32.64
CA GLY A 244 -6.05 22.77 -33.75
C GLY A 244 -7.37 22.38 -34.40
N TYR A 245 -7.99 21.27 -33.99
CA TYR A 245 -9.34 20.89 -34.39
C TYR A 245 -10.39 21.30 -33.35
N GLU A 246 -11.56 21.70 -33.83
CA GLU A 246 -12.75 21.86 -33.00
C GLU A 246 -13.32 20.49 -32.60
N LEU A 247 -13.85 20.36 -31.38
CA LEU A 247 -14.33 19.07 -30.85
C LEU A 247 -15.39 18.41 -31.74
N SER A 248 -16.30 19.21 -32.32
CA SER A 248 -17.32 18.70 -33.24
C SER A 248 -16.73 18.16 -34.54
N ALA A 249 -15.65 18.76 -35.02
CA ALA A 249 -14.94 18.28 -36.22
C ALA A 249 -14.24 16.95 -35.91
N ILE A 250 -13.60 16.81 -34.75
CA ILE A 250 -12.98 15.55 -34.32
C ILE A 250 -14.00 14.41 -34.34
N TYR A 251 -15.16 14.60 -33.70
CA TYR A 251 -16.19 13.56 -33.68
C TYR A 251 -16.81 13.30 -35.06
N ALA A 252 -16.98 14.33 -35.89
CA ALA A 252 -17.51 14.16 -37.25
C ALA A 252 -16.58 13.31 -38.12
N GLU A 253 -15.26 13.54 -38.03
CA GLU A 253 -14.26 12.75 -38.75
C GLU A 253 -14.20 11.32 -38.24
N MET A 254 -14.30 11.08 -36.92
CA MET A 254 -14.38 9.73 -36.36
C MET A 254 -15.62 8.99 -36.91
N ILE A 255 -16.80 9.63 -36.87
CA ILE A 255 -18.04 9.06 -37.45
C ILE A 255 -17.85 8.69 -38.92
N ALA A 256 -17.20 9.56 -39.69
CA ALA A 256 -16.98 9.34 -41.12
C ALA A 256 -15.93 8.25 -41.42
N ALA A 257 -14.90 8.13 -40.58
CA ALA A 257 -13.78 7.22 -40.79
C ALA A 257 -14.09 5.77 -40.40
N ASP A 258 -14.69 5.54 -39.24
CA ASP A 258 -14.88 4.19 -38.68
C ASP A 258 -16.31 3.91 -38.18
N GLY A 259 -17.24 4.85 -38.37
CA GLY A 259 -18.62 4.72 -37.91
C GLY A 259 -18.79 4.89 -36.39
N PHE A 260 -17.84 5.55 -35.72
CA PHE A 260 -17.91 5.86 -34.30
C PHE A 260 -19.27 6.43 -33.88
N ASP A 261 -19.83 5.95 -32.76
CA ASP A 261 -21.07 6.47 -32.18
C ASP A 261 -20.77 7.26 -30.89
N PRO A 262 -20.82 8.61 -30.93
CA PRO A 262 -20.59 9.44 -29.74
C PRO A 262 -21.60 9.19 -28.62
N ALA A 263 -22.84 8.80 -28.93
CA ALA A 263 -23.87 8.53 -27.93
C ALA A 263 -23.56 7.26 -27.16
N LEU A 264 -23.13 6.20 -27.84
CA LEU A 264 -22.70 4.95 -27.20
C LEU A 264 -21.43 5.15 -26.36
N ALA A 265 -20.47 5.94 -26.84
CA ALA A 265 -19.29 6.30 -26.06
C ALA A 265 -19.65 7.11 -24.79
N ALA A 266 -20.53 8.11 -24.92
CA ALA A 266 -21.03 8.86 -23.77
C ALA A 266 -21.78 7.96 -22.78
N GLN A 267 -22.53 6.96 -23.27
CA GLN A 267 -23.19 5.97 -22.43
C GLN A 267 -22.18 5.11 -21.67
N SER A 268 -21.10 4.65 -22.30
CA SER A 268 -20.04 3.90 -21.61
C SER A 268 -19.40 4.72 -20.47
N VAL A 269 -19.11 6.00 -20.72
CA VAL A 269 -18.60 6.93 -19.71
C VAL A 269 -19.62 7.15 -18.58
N ALA A 270 -20.90 7.30 -18.91
CA ALA A 270 -21.97 7.45 -17.94
C ALA A 270 -22.16 6.20 -17.07
N VAL A 271 -22.07 5.00 -17.65
CA VAL A 271 -22.13 3.73 -16.90
C VAL A 271 -20.95 3.62 -15.94
N TRP A 272 -19.73 3.92 -16.41
CA TRP A 272 -18.54 3.96 -15.55
C TRP A 272 -18.73 4.93 -14.37
N GLY A 273 -19.12 6.17 -14.64
CA GLY A 273 -19.35 7.18 -13.62
C GLY A 273 -20.47 6.77 -12.66
N GLY A 274 -21.57 6.23 -13.18
CA GLY A 274 -22.72 5.77 -12.42
C GLY A 274 -22.37 4.64 -11.44
N VAL A 275 -21.64 3.62 -11.89
CA VAL A 275 -21.21 2.50 -11.02
C VAL A 275 -20.41 3.00 -9.83
N TRP A 276 -19.44 3.89 -10.06
CA TRP A 276 -18.57 4.39 -9.00
C TRP A 276 -19.25 5.42 -8.10
N LEU A 277 -20.18 6.21 -8.64
CA LEU A 277 -21.02 7.12 -7.86
C LEU A 277 -21.95 6.33 -6.94
N VAL A 278 -22.56 5.25 -7.43
CA VAL A 278 -23.42 4.37 -6.61
C VAL A 278 -22.60 3.70 -5.51
N ALA A 279 -21.39 3.21 -5.80
CA ALA A 279 -20.50 2.63 -4.79
C ALA A 279 -20.15 3.65 -3.69
N ALA A 280 -19.79 4.88 -4.07
CA ALA A 280 -19.48 5.96 -3.14
C ALA A 280 -20.71 6.38 -2.31
N ALA A 281 -21.88 6.48 -2.94
CA ALA A 281 -23.14 6.79 -2.29
C ALA A 281 -23.52 5.68 -1.29
N ALA A 282 -23.37 4.41 -1.64
CA ALA A 282 -23.65 3.27 -0.76
C ALA A 282 -22.77 3.30 0.50
N VAL A 283 -21.47 3.54 0.36
CA VAL A 283 -20.55 3.72 1.50
C VAL A 283 -20.97 4.90 2.37
N THR A 284 -21.34 6.01 1.75
CA THR A 284 -21.78 7.24 2.44
C THR A 284 -23.07 7.02 3.22
N VAL A 285 -24.08 6.43 2.58
CA VAL A 285 -25.36 6.09 3.22
C VAL A 285 -25.12 5.13 4.38
N ALA A 286 -24.36 4.06 4.17
CA ALA A 286 -24.00 3.13 5.25
C ALA A 286 -23.34 3.88 6.42
N ALA A 287 -22.38 4.77 6.15
CA ALA A 287 -21.69 5.56 7.16
C ALA A 287 -22.60 6.50 7.96
N LEU A 288 -23.68 6.99 7.36
CA LEU A 288 -24.64 7.90 7.99
C LEU A 288 -25.75 7.19 8.78
N THR A 289 -25.89 5.87 8.63
CA THR A 289 -26.86 5.08 9.41
C THR A 289 -26.32 4.69 10.79
N ARG A 290 -27.25 4.30 11.69
CA ARG A 290 -26.92 3.69 12.99
C ARG A 290 -26.15 2.37 12.82
N GLY A 291 -26.53 1.56 11.83
CA GLY A 291 -25.86 0.28 11.51
C GLY A 291 -24.42 0.45 11.02
N GLY A 292 -24.06 1.60 10.48
CA GLY A 292 -22.69 1.91 10.05
C GLY A 292 -21.72 2.29 11.15
N ALA A 293 -22.03 2.08 12.44
CA ALA A 293 -21.17 2.49 13.55
C ALA A 293 -19.74 1.92 13.45
N TRP A 294 -19.60 0.75 12.81
CA TRP A 294 -18.32 0.10 12.53
C TRP A 294 -17.46 0.85 11.48
N LEU A 295 -18.03 1.75 10.67
CA LEU A 295 -17.30 2.53 9.66
C LEU A 295 -16.55 3.70 10.29
N THR A 296 -15.47 3.39 11.02
CA THR A 296 -14.55 4.41 11.55
C THR A 296 -14.00 5.32 10.43
N PRO A 297 -13.61 6.58 10.72
CA PRO A 297 -13.00 7.49 9.73
C PRO A 297 -11.87 6.85 8.91
N ARG A 298 -11.06 5.99 9.53
CA ARG A 298 -10.01 5.23 8.82
C ARG A 298 -10.58 4.24 7.81
N ARG A 299 -11.63 3.49 8.19
CA ARG A 299 -12.29 2.53 7.28
C ARG A 299 -12.96 3.26 6.12
N LEU A 300 -13.57 4.42 6.38
CA LEU A 300 -14.09 5.29 5.33
C LEU A 300 -12.98 5.77 4.39
N GLY A 301 -11.85 6.24 4.94
CA GLY A 301 -10.69 6.62 4.14
C GLY A 301 -10.19 5.48 3.25
N ILE A 302 -10.07 4.26 3.79
CA ILE A 302 -9.69 3.07 3.00
C ILE A 302 -10.70 2.84 1.87
N LEU A 303 -12.00 2.81 2.17
CA LEU A 303 -13.04 2.54 1.16
C LEU A 303 -13.07 3.60 0.05
N TYR A 304 -13.06 4.88 0.40
CA TYR A 304 -13.08 5.94 -0.61
C TYR A 304 -11.80 5.99 -1.44
N LEU A 305 -10.62 5.80 -0.83
CA LEU A 305 -9.36 5.72 -1.57
C LEU A 305 -9.31 4.49 -2.49
N SER A 306 -9.86 3.34 -2.06
CA SER A 306 -10.01 2.18 -2.92
C SER A 306 -10.96 2.44 -4.08
N ILE A 307 -12.09 3.13 -3.86
CA ILE A 307 -13.02 3.54 -4.91
C ILE A 307 -12.33 4.47 -5.90
N ILE A 308 -11.61 5.50 -5.44
CA ILE A 308 -10.88 6.44 -6.30
C ILE A 308 -9.86 5.69 -7.16
N GLY A 309 -9.03 4.84 -6.52
CA GLY A 309 -8.01 4.08 -7.22
C GLY A 309 -8.59 3.17 -8.29
N ALA A 310 -9.64 2.43 -7.95
CA ALA A 310 -10.31 1.52 -8.90
C ALA A 310 -11.08 2.27 -9.99
N ALA A 311 -11.74 3.39 -9.67
CA ALA A 311 -12.46 4.21 -10.64
C ALA A 311 -11.53 4.81 -11.68
N LEU A 312 -10.42 5.41 -11.24
CA LEU A 312 -9.44 6.00 -12.14
C LEU A 312 -8.66 4.94 -12.94
N PHE A 313 -8.40 3.77 -12.37
CA PHE A 313 -7.83 2.65 -13.12
C PHE A 313 -8.80 2.15 -14.20
N LEU A 314 -10.05 1.82 -13.82
CA LEU A 314 -11.05 1.31 -14.78
C LEU A 314 -11.56 2.37 -15.77
N ARG A 315 -11.20 3.64 -15.59
CA ARG A 315 -11.41 4.70 -16.57
C ARG A 315 -10.81 4.35 -17.93
N LEU A 316 -9.70 3.60 -17.95
CA LEU A 316 -9.04 3.17 -19.19
C LEU A 316 -10.00 2.37 -20.10
N PHE A 317 -10.88 1.56 -19.50
CA PHE A 317 -11.84 0.76 -20.25
C PHE A 317 -13.03 1.60 -20.73
N ALA A 318 -13.46 2.56 -19.91
CA ALA A 318 -14.55 3.48 -20.27
C ALA A 318 -14.17 4.39 -21.46
N GLY A 319 -12.89 4.77 -21.55
CA GLY A 319 -12.36 5.60 -22.63
C GLY A 319 -11.79 4.81 -23.81
N PHE A 320 -11.80 3.48 -23.78
CA PHE A 320 -11.04 2.66 -24.73
C PHE A 320 -11.51 2.84 -26.18
N SER A 321 -12.83 2.81 -26.42
CA SER A 321 -13.40 3.00 -27.77
C SER A 321 -13.10 4.38 -28.33
N ILE A 322 -13.21 5.44 -27.51
CA ILE A 322 -12.88 6.81 -27.87
C ILE A 322 -11.39 6.91 -28.25
N GLY A 323 -10.53 6.33 -27.41
CA GLY A 323 -9.08 6.36 -27.61
C GLY A 323 -8.64 5.66 -28.89
N MET A 324 -9.21 4.47 -29.18
CA MET A 324 -8.95 3.70 -30.40
C MET A 324 -9.41 4.45 -31.65
N SER A 325 -10.65 4.93 -31.66
CA SER A 325 -11.19 5.63 -32.84
C SER A 325 -10.43 6.92 -33.17
N ILE A 326 -10.00 7.70 -32.16
CA ILE A 326 -9.12 8.86 -32.39
C ILE A 326 -7.74 8.44 -32.92
N ALA A 327 -7.17 7.35 -32.39
CA ALA A 327 -5.88 6.84 -32.85
C ALA A 327 -5.94 6.37 -34.31
N ASP A 328 -6.99 5.62 -34.67
CA ASP A 328 -7.18 5.08 -36.00
C ASP A 328 -7.53 6.18 -37.02
N THR A 329 -8.28 7.20 -36.61
CA THR A 329 -8.68 8.33 -37.48
C THR A 329 -7.55 9.33 -37.72
N PHE A 330 -6.79 9.68 -36.68
CA PHE A 330 -5.82 10.79 -36.74
C PHE A 330 -4.36 10.34 -36.62
N GLY A 331 -4.09 9.03 -36.51
CA GLY A 331 -2.74 8.50 -36.32
C GLY A 331 -2.10 8.90 -34.99
N THR A 332 -2.91 9.15 -33.95
CA THR A 332 -2.42 9.57 -32.63
C THR A 332 -1.95 8.38 -31.80
N SER A 333 -1.03 8.63 -30.87
CA SER A 333 -0.51 7.60 -29.98
C SER A 333 -1.21 7.58 -28.62
N GLY A 334 -0.85 6.61 -27.78
CA GLY A 334 -1.22 6.61 -26.37
C GLY A 334 -0.65 7.81 -25.60
N GLY A 335 0.50 8.35 -26.03
CA GLY A 335 1.26 9.40 -25.33
C GLY A 335 0.63 10.80 -25.37
N ASP A 336 -0.26 11.05 -26.32
CA ASP A 336 -0.87 12.36 -26.58
C ASP A 336 -2.05 12.61 -25.65
N VAL A 337 -1.81 12.68 -24.34
CA VAL A 337 -2.88 12.80 -23.32
C VAL A 337 -3.01 14.20 -22.75
N SER A 338 -4.23 14.54 -22.32
CA SER A 338 -4.49 15.77 -21.58
C SER A 338 -3.66 15.85 -20.28
N ALA A 339 -3.42 17.08 -19.80
CA ALA A 339 -2.75 17.30 -18.51
C ALA A 339 -3.51 16.64 -17.34
N LEU A 340 -4.85 16.62 -17.40
CA LEU A 340 -5.67 16.00 -16.36
C LEU A 340 -5.54 14.47 -16.37
N SER A 341 -5.45 13.85 -17.55
CA SER A 341 -5.14 12.43 -17.67
C SER A 341 -3.81 12.11 -16.98
N GLN A 342 -2.75 12.90 -17.21
CA GLN A 342 -1.45 12.72 -16.54
C GLN A 342 -1.57 12.77 -15.01
N VAL A 343 -2.38 13.69 -14.49
CA VAL A 343 -2.65 13.77 -13.04
C VAL A 343 -3.39 12.52 -12.56
N PHE A 344 -4.43 12.06 -13.25
CA PHE A 344 -5.18 10.86 -12.87
C PHE A 344 -4.35 9.58 -12.92
N HIS A 345 -3.37 9.49 -13.80
CA HIS A 345 -2.42 8.37 -13.84
C HIS A 345 -1.59 8.26 -12.56
N LEU A 346 -1.36 9.35 -11.84
CA LEU A 346 -0.69 9.32 -10.54
C LEU A 346 -1.70 9.16 -9.39
N VAL A 347 -2.80 9.92 -9.41
CA VAL A 347 -3.77 9.97 -8.32
C VAL A 347 -4.44 8.61 -8.08
N GLY A 348 -4.80 7.86 -9.14
CA GLY A 348 -5.44 6.55 -9.01
C GLY A 348 -4.56 5.54 -8.26
N PRO A 349 -3.37 5.22 -8.78
CA PRO A 349 -2.46 4.26 -8.14
C PRO A 349 -2.02 4.68 -6.74
N ILE A 350 -1.72 5.97 -6.52
CA ILE A 350 -1.35 6.48 -5.20
C ILE A 350 -2.52 6.34 -4.21
N SER A 351 -3.75 6.62 -4.63
CA SER A 351 -4.93 6.44 -3.78
C SER A 351 -5.11 4.97 -3.40
N PHE A 352 -4.96 4.07 -4.37
CA PHE A 352 -5.07 2.63 -4.11
C PHE A 352 -3.95 2.13 -3.17
N ALA A 353 -2.71 2.56 -3.40
CA ALA A 353 -1.57 2.27 -2.53
C ALA A 353 -1.81 2.78 -1.11
N ALA A 354 -2.29 4.02 -0.96
CA ALA A 354 -2.62 4.61 0.34
C ALA A 354 -3.70 3.79 1.07
N ALA A 355 -4.73 3.32 0.37
CA ALA A 355 -5.75 2.45 0.94
C ALA A 355 -5.16 1.14 1.49
N LEU A 356 -4.27 0.49 0.71
CA LEU A 356 -3.58 -0.74 1.10
C LEU A 356 -2.68 -0.52 2.33
N LEU A 357 -1.89 0.56 2.36
CA LEU A 357 -1.04 0.90 3.50
C LEU A 357 -1.87 1.20 4.74
N LEU A 358 -2.97 1.96 4.61
CA LEU A 358 -3.91 2.21 5.71
C LEU A 358 -4.56 0.92 6.21
N PHE A 359 -4.79 -0.07 5.36
CA PHE A 359 -5.25 -1.39 5.78
C PHE A 359 -4.16 -2.16 6.55
N GLY A 360 -2.95 -2.26 5.99
CA GLY A 360 -1.82 -3.00 6.57
C GLY A 360 -1.36 -2.50 7.94
N TRP A 361 -1.31 -1.17 8.09
CA TRP A 361 -0.86 -0.49 9.30
C TRP A 361 -1.99 -0.26 10.31
N ALA A 362 -3.12 -0.96 10.19
CA ALA A 362 -4.18 -0.87 11.19
C ALA A 362 -3.63 -1.16 12.60
N PRO A 363 -4.01 -0.40 13.64
CA PRO A 363 -3.49 -0.61 14.99
C PRO A 363 -3.79 -2.04 15.41
N GLY A 364 -2.91 -2.62 16.23
CA GLY A 364 -3.13 -3.93 16.84
C GLY A 364 -4.51 -4.00 17.51
N ARG A 365 -5.10 -5.19 17.50
CA ARG A 365 -6.33 -5.47 18.26
C ARG A 365 -5.94 -5.40 19.74
N ARG A 366 -6.56 -4.51 20.53
CA ARG A 366 -6.38 -4.54 21.98
C ARG A 366 -7.20 -5.73 22.47
N MET A 367 -6.57 -6.64 23.19
CA MET A 367 -7.33 -7.66 23.91
C MET A 367 -7.67 -7.09 25.27
N THR A 368 -8.96 -7.06 25.59
CA THR A 368 -9.43 -6.90 26.97
C THR A 368 -9.14 -8.18 27.73
N GLY A 369 -8.36 -8.04 28.81
CA GLY A 369 -8.15 -8.99 29.91
C GLY A 369 -8.36 -10.49 29.63
N VAL A 370 -7.27 -11.19 29.31
CA VAL A 370 -7.13 -12.55 29.86
C VAL A 370 -6.46 -12.37 31.21
N PRO A 371 -7.07 -12.80 32.33
CA PRO A 371 -6.38 -12.78 33.61
C PRO A 371 -5.09 -13.57 33.45
N LEU A 372 -3.95 -12.94 33.76
CA LEU A 372 -2.73 -13.69 33.98
C LEU A 372 -2.99 -14.51 35.24
N THR A 373 -3.39 -15.77 35.08
CA THR A 373 -3.36 -16.72 36.18
C THR A 373 -1.91 -16.83 36.60
N SER A 374 -1.67 -16.37 37.83
CA SER A 374 -0.42 -16.40 38.59
C SER A 374 0.21 -17.78 38.63
#